data_AF-A0A0Q4L1R4-F1
#
_entry.id   AF-A0A0Q4L1R4-F1
#
_cell.length_a   1.000
_cell.length_b   1.000
_cell.length_c   1.000
_cell.angle_alpha   90.00
_cell.angle_beta   90.00
_cell.angle_gamma   90.00
#
_symmetry.space_group_name_H-M   'P 1'
#
loop_
_entity.id
_entity.type
_entity.pdbx_description
1 polymer ?
#
loop_
_entity_poly.entity_id
_entity_poly.type
_entity_poly.pdbx_seq_one_letter_code
_entity_poly.pdbx_strand_id
1 'polypeptide(L)'
;MLETNMTDDHTETPTTADAWRDRVAYHRDRALQEKHLAERSKTARGRTAHLLLSDRHAQLMTSAEQVVGMADPEMPQSSSLRTTGWLIRQSYGDQP
;
A
#
# COMPACT_ATOMS: atom_id res chain seq x y z
N MET A 1 -28.71 18.97 7.08
CA MET A 1 -28.05 17.92 7.89
C MET A 1 -27.03 17.25 7.01
N LEU A 2 -25.76 17.63 7.17
CA LEU A 2 -24.62 17.03 6.49
C LEU A 2 -23.83 16.33 7.59
N GLU A 3 -24.04 15.03 7.75
CA GLU A 3 -23.15 14.16 8.54
C GLU A 3 -22.30 13.37 7.55
N THR A 4 -21.16 13.97 7.18
CA THR A 4 -20.04 13.27 6.56
C THR A 4 -18.83 13.57 7.42
N ASN A 5 -18.34 12.57 8.16
CA ASN A 5 -16.93 12.16 8.20
C ASN A 5 -16.69 11.22 9.38
N MET A 6 -16.32 9.97 9.09
CA MET A 6 -14.92 9.52 9.02
C MET A 6 -14.22 9.49 10.39
N THR A 7 -14.66 8.56 11.21
CA THR A 7 -13.72 7.74 11.98
C THR A 7 -14.33 6.35 11.97
N ASP A 8 -14.02 5.62 10.90
CA ASP A 8 -14.12 4.17 10.93
C ASP A 8 -13.09 3.74 11.98
N ASP A 9 -13.59 3.57 13.21
CA ASP A 9 -12.82 3.40 14.44
C ASP A 9 -12.28 1.97 14.49
N HIS A 10 -11.46 1.61 13.51
CA HIS A 10 -10.83 0.31 13.41
C HIS A 10 -9.68 0.24 14.41
N THR A 11 -10.04 -0.05 15.66
CA THR A 11 -9.13 -0.38 16.78
C THR A 11 -8.54 -1.78 16.66
N GLU A 12 -9.05 -2.59 15.73
CA GLU A 12 -8.57 -3.95 15.48
C GLU A 12 -7.16 -3.97 14.88
N THR A 13 -6.34 -4.90 15.37
CA THR A 13 -4.98 -5.12 14.83
C THR A 13 -5.11 -5.61 13.38
N PRO A 14 -4.45 -4.98 12.40
CA PRO A 14 -4.50 -5.45 11.02
C PRO A 14 -4.02 -6.90 10.93
N THR A 15 -4.80 -7.78 10.30
CA THR A 15 -4.35 -9.16 10.05
C THR A 15 -3.23 -9.18 9.02
N THR A 16 -2.43 -10.25 8.99
CA THR A 16 -1.40 -10.41 7.95
C THR A 16 -2.00 -10.39 6.54
N ALA A 17 -3.19 -10.97 6.38
CA ALA A 17 -3.91 -10.93 5.11
C ALA A 17 -4.28 -9.49 4.71
N ASP A 18 -4.72 -8.65 5.66
CA ASP A 18 -5.02 -7.24 5.39
C ASP A 18 -3.76 -6.44 5.06
N ALA A 19 -2.66 -6.69 5.75
CA ALA A 19 -1.37 -6.06 5.43
C ALA A 19 -0.89 -6.40 4.00
N TRP A 20 -1.10 -7.64 3.55
CA TRP A 20 -0.80 -8.03 2.18
C TRP A 20 -1.78 -7.45 1.15
N ARG A 21 -3.07 -7.39 1.45
CA ARG A 21 -4.06 -6.72 0.57
C ARG A 21 -3.77 -5.23 0.42
N ASP A 22 -3.43 -4.55 1.52
CA ASP A 22 -2.99 -3.15 1.48
C ASP A 22 -1.75 -2.99 0.59
N ARG A 23 -0.85 -3.99 0.58
CA ARG A 23 0.36 -3.97 -0.24
C ARG A 23 0.08 -4.19 -1.72
N VAL A 24 -0.88 -5.06 -2.04
CA VAL A 24 -1.41 -5.20 -3.41
C VAL A 24 -1.98 -3.86 -3.90
N ALA A 25 -2.84 -3.22 -3.10
CA ALA A 25 -3.42 -1.93 -3.43
C ALA A 25 -2.36 -0.85 -3.62
N TYR A 26 -1.38 -0.76 -2.71
CA TYR A 26 -0.26 0.18 -2.80
C TYR A 26 0.51 0.02 -4.12
N HIS A 27 0.88 -1.21 -4.49
CA HIS A 27 1.64 -1.44 -5.71
C HIS A 27 0.81 -1.20 -6.98
N ARG A 28 -0.48 -1.49 -6.95
CA ARG A 28 -1.41 -1.12 -8.03
C ARG A 28 -1.46 0.39 -8.26
N ASP A 29 -1.64 1.16 -7.19
CA ASP A 29 -1.74 2.62 -7.26
C ASP A 29 -0.43 3.25 -7.73
N ARG A 30 0.71 2.75 -7.24
CA ARG A 30 2.03 3.21 -7.70
C ARG A 30 2.26 2.88 -9.16
N ALA A 31 1.89 1.69 -9.63
CA ALA A 31 2.02 1.35 -11.05
C ALA A 31 1.22 2.30 -11.96
N LEU A 32 0.01 2.69 -11.56
CA LEU A 32 -0.81 3.68 -12.27
C LEU A 32 -0.20 5.08 -12.21
N GLN A 33 0.28 5.50 -11.04
CA GLN A 33 0.93 6.81 -10.88
C GLN A 33 2.16 6.95 -11.78
N GLU A 34 3.00 5.91 -11.86
CA GLU A 34 4.18 5.88 -12.71
C GLU A 34 3.80 5.94 -14.21
N LYS A 35 2.70 5.29 -14.64
CA LYS A 35 2.19 5.44 -16.02
C LYS A 35 1.81 6.89 -16.33
N HIS A 36 1.06 7.56 -15.44
CA HIS A 36 0.73 8.98 -15.61
C HIS A 36 1.97 9.89 -15.60
N LEU A 37 3.02 9.53 -14.87
CA LEU A 37 4.30 10.26 -14.91
C LEU A 37 5.05 10.03 -16.23
N ALA A 38 5.01 8.81 -16.76
CA ALA A 38 5.58 8.48 -18.07
C ALA A 38 4.92 9.31 -19.20
N GLU A 39 3.59 9.42 -19.18
CA GLU A 39 2.81 10.21 -20.14
C GLU A 39 3.18 11.69 -20.11
N ARG A 40 3.37 12.24 -18.91
CA ARG A 40 3.75 13.66 -18.71
C ARG A 40 5.24 13.93 -18.91
N SER A 41 6.06 12.90 -19.10
CA SER A 41 7.50 13.06 -19.17
C SER A 41 7.93 13.76 -20.47
N LYS A 42 8.73 14.82 -20.31
CA LYS A 42 9.27 15.63 -21.41
C LYS A 42 10.49 15.01 -22.10
N THR A 43 11.03 13.91 -21.57
CA THR A 43 12.22 13.25 -22.11
C THR A 43 11.98 11.76 -22.31
N ALA A 44 12.60 11.18 -23.34
CA ALA A 44 12.51 9.74 -23.59
C ALA A 44 13.10 8.92 -22.43
N ARG A 45 14.19 9.40 -21.82
CA ARG A 45 14.82 8.74 -20.67
C ARG A 45 13.91 8.76 -19.44
N GLY A 46 13.29 9.89 -19.13
CA GLY A 46 12.33 10.00 -18.02
C GLY A 46 11.12 9.11 -18.23
N ARG A 47 10.55 9.11 -19.44
CA ARG A 47 9.43 8.22 -19.80
C ARG A 47 9.80 6.75 -19.59
N THR A 48 10.96 6.33 -20.09
CA THR A 48 11.44 4.95 -19.97
C THR A 48 11.63 4.56 -18.50
N ALA A 49 12.21 5.45 -17.68
CA ALA A 49 12.38 5.19 -16.25
C ALA A 49 11.04 4.98 -15.53
N HIS A 50 10.04 5.83 -15.80
CA HIS A 50 8.71 5.67 -15.22
C HIS A 50 8.00 4.39 -15.67
N LEU A 51 8.15 3.99 -16.95
CA LEU A 51 7.60 2.72 -17.43
C LEU A 51 8.24 1.52 -16.71
N LEU A 52 9.58 1.51 -16.55
CA LEU A 52 10.27 0.46 -15.80
C LEU A 52 9.83 0.38 -14.34
N LEU A 53 9.60 1.53 -13.70
CA LEU A 53 9.07 1.58 -12.33
C LEU A 53 7.63 1.06 -12.25
N SER A 54 6.79 1.37 -13.24
CA SER A 54 5.43 0.84 -13.33
C SER A 54 5.44 -0.69 -13.43
N ASP A 55 6.26 -1.24 -14.33
CA ASP A 55 6.40 -2.69 -14.51
C ASP A 55 6.92 -3.36 -13.23
N ARG A 56 7.88 -2.72 -12.55
CA ARG A 56 8.38 -3.21 -11.27
C ARG A 56 7.28 -3.26 -10.22
N HIS A 57 6.43 -2.25 -10.14
CA HIS A 57 5.29 -2.24 -9.22
C HIS A 57 4.25 -3.31 -9.58
N ALA A 58 3.99 -3.55 -10.87
CA ALA A 58 3.11 -4.64 -11.29
C ALA A 58 3.64 -6.02 -10.85
N GLN A 59 4.95 -6.28 -10.99
CA GLN A 59 5.57 -7.52 -10.51
C GLN A 59 5.46 -7.69 -8.98
N LEU A 60 5.65 -6.60 -8.24
CA LEU A 60 5.52 -6.59 -6.77
C LEU A 60 4.07 -6.81 -6.32
N MET A 61 3.10 -6.25 -7.05
CA MET A 61 1.67 -6.50 -6.84
C MET A 61 1.35 -7.99 -7.00
N THR A 62 1.77 -8.61 -8.11
CA THR A 62 1.55 -10.05 -8.34
C THR A 62 2.22 -10.91 -7.27
N SER A 63 3.42 -10.54 -6.82
CA SER A 63 4.09 -11.24 -5.71
C SER A 63 3.27 -11.14 -4.42
N ALA A 64 2.71 -9.97 -4.12
CA ALA A 64 1.86 -9.78 -2.94
C ALA A 64 0.53 -10.55 -3.06
N GLU A 65 -0.09 -10.60 -4.23
CA GLU A 65 -1.32 -11.38 -4.49
C GLU A 65 -1.11 -12.87 -4.23
N GLN A 66 0.06 -13.41 -4.61
CA GLN A 66 0.41 -14.81 -4.33
C GLN A 66 0.49 -15.08 -2.82
N VAL A 67 1.06 -14.14 -2.05
CA VAL A 67 1.20 -14.31 -0.59
C VAL A 67 -0.16 -14.23 0.12
N VAL A 68 -1.11 -13.42 -0.36
CA VAL A 68 -2.49 -13.38 0.18
C VAL A 68 -3.17 -14.77 0.13
N GLY A 69 -2.82 -15.61 -0.84
CA GLY A 69 -3.38 -16.95 -0.99
C GLY A 69 -2.68 -18.04 -0.15
N MET A 70 -1.61 -17.70 0.59
CA MET A 70 -0.88 -18.68 1.41
C MET A 70 -1.62 -18.95 2.73
N ALA A 71 -1.48 -20.18 3.26
CA ALA A 71 -2.16 -20.61 4.49
C ALA A 71 -1.64 -19.92 5.76
N ASP A 72 -0.36 -19.52 5.77
CA ASP A 72 0.28 -18.82 6.88
C ASP A 72 1.33 -17.83 6.35
N PRO A 73 0.91 -16.68 5.81
CA PRO A 73 1.83 -15.70 5.27
C PRO A 73 2.54 -14.94 6.40
N GLU A 74 3.85 -14.75 6.28
CA GLU A 74 4.59 -13.84 7.16
C GLU A 74 4.17 -12.38 6.93
N MET A 75 4.31 -11.53 7.95
CA MET A 75 4.04 -10.10 7.81
C MET A 75 5.01 -9.45 6.81
N PRO A 76 4.51 -8.57 5.91
CA PRO A 76 5.37 -7.88 4.96
C PRO A 76 6.36 -6.95 5.68
N GLN A 77 7.65 -7.00 5.31
CA GLN A 77 8.74 -6.24 5.96
C GLN A 77 8.61 -4.70 5.89
N SER A 78 7.69 -4.16 5.09
CA SER A 78 7.31 -2.75 5.18
C SER A 78 5.81 -2.65 5.39
N SER A 79 5.41 -2.21 6.57
CA SER A 79 4.04 -2.03 6.99
C SER A 79 3.32 -1.04 6.07
N SER A 80 2.05 -1.31 5.75
CA SER A 80 1.19 -0.33 5.10
C SER A 80 1.06 0.92 5.98
N LEU A 81 0.72 2.08 5.41
CA LEU A 81 0.45 3.29 6.19
C LEU A 81 -0.63 3.06 7.25
N ARG A 82 -1.56 2.13 7.03
CA ARG A 82 -2.57 1.69 8.00
C ARG A 82 -1.93 0.98 9.19
N THR A 83 -1.04 0.01 8.96
CA THR A 83 -0.32 -0.68 10.04
C THR A 83 0.62 0.26 10.79
N THR A 84 1.32 1.14 10.08
CA THR A 84 2.14 2.19 10.70
C THR A 84 1.28 3.16 11.52
N GLY A 85 0.10 3.53 11.02
CA GLY A 85 -0.87 4.37 11.73
C GLY A 85 -1.43 3.69 12.99
N TRP A 86 -1.69 2.38 12.93
CA TRP A 86 -2.06 1.58 14.09
C TRP A 86 -0.93 1.53 15.13
N LEU A 87 0.30 1.20 14.71
CA LEU A 87 1.48 1.17 15.58
C LEU A 87 1.75 2.53 16.25
N ILE A 88 1.58 3.61 15.50
CA ILE A 88 1.67 4.98 16.02
C ILE A 88 0.59 5.23 17.07
N ARG A 89 -0.67 4.87 16.79
CA ARG A 89 -1.78 5.03 17.74
C ARG A 89 -1.56 4.22 19.03
N GLN A 90 -1.03 3.01 18.92
CA GLN A 90 -0.61 2.20 20.08
C GLN A 90 0.54 2.85 20.85
N SER A 91 1.50 3.48 20.15
CA SER A 91 2.65 4.16 20.76
C SER A 91 2.27 5.44 21.53
N TYR A 92 1.13 6.05 21.18
CA TYR A 92 0.58 7.24 21.85
C TYR A 92 -0.65 6.94 22.74
N GLY A 93 -1.08 5.67 22.82
CA GLY A 93 -2.20 5.20 23.64
C GLY A 93 -1.73 4.75 25.02
N ASP A 94 -2.30 5.37 26.05
CA ASP A 94 -2.12 5.17 27.49
C ASP A 94 -0.78 5.61 28.12
N GLN A 95 -0.73 6.89 28.51
CA GLN A 95 -0.24 7.20 29.87
C GLN A 95 -1.46 7.51 30.76
N PRO A 96 -1.52 6.95 31.99
CA PRO A 96 -2.59 7.20 32.96
C PRO A 96 -2.67 8.67 33.41
#